data_AF-A0A2L1TWW3-F1
#
_entry.id   AF-A0A2L1TWW3-F1
#
_cell.length_a   1.000
_cell.length_b   1.000
_cell.length_c   1.000
_cell.angle_alpha   90.00
_cell.angle_beta   90.00
_cell.angle_gamma   90.00
#
_symmetry.space_group_name_H-M   'P 1'
#
loop_
_entity.id
_entity.type
_entity.pdbx_description
1 polymer ?
#
loop_
_entity_poly.entity_id
_entity_poly.type
_entity_poly.pdbx_seq_one_letter_code
_entity_poly.pdbx_strand_id
1 'polypeptide(L)'
;MALVDLKLSLDDFLRLTPYDFHLLLDRHYEKLKEDAQIMRNVMFNAGQNLMRKRGSSEIPLFPDERKMTIEEKIEERKELFG
;
A
#
# COMPACT_ATOMS: atom_id res chain seq x y z
N MET A 1 1.52 11.03 -16.75
CA MET A 1 0.50 10.86 -15.68
C MET A 1 1.00 11.29 -14.30
N ALA A 2 2.27 11.04 -13.93
CA ALA A 2 2.83 11.47 -12.62
C ALA A 2 2.60 12.96 -12.26
N LEU A 3 2.66 13.88 -13.23
CA LEU A 3 2.41 15.32 -13.00
C LEU A 3 0.99 15.65 -12.51
N VAL A 4 -0.02 14.87 -12.90
CA VAL A 4 -1.42 15.09 -12.49
C VAL A 4 -1.64 14.61 -11.06
N ASP A 5 -0.97 13.52 -10.67
CA ASP A 5 -1.13 12.91 -9.35
C ASP A 5 -0.43 13.67 -8.22
N LEU A 6 0.52 14.54 -8.56
CA LEU A 6 1.20 15.42 -7.60
C LEU A 6 0.30 16.55 -7.09
N LYS A 7 -0.88 16.77 -7.70
CA LYS A 7 -1.88 17.79 -7.31
C LYS A 7 -1.30 19.19 -7.10
N LEU A 8 -0.23 19.51 -7.83
CA LEU A 8 0.37 20.84 -7.80
C LEU A 8 -0.51 21.82 -8.56
N SER A 9 -0.60 23.05 -8.05
CA SER A 9 -1.08 24.16 -8.87
C SER A 9 -0.05 24.45 -9.98
N LEU A 10 -0.47 25.15 -11.04
CA LEU A 10 0.44 25.56 -12.12
C LEU A 10 1.59 26.43 -11.58
N ASP A 11 1.28 27.34 -10.65
CA ASP A 11 2.27 28.22 -10.02
C ASP A 11 3.29 27.44 -9.19
N ASP A 12 2.83 26.45 -8.41
CA ASP A 12 3.74 25.60 -7.63
C ASP A 12 4.64 24.78 -8.54
N PHE A 13 4.08 24.24 -9.63
CA PHE A 13 4.84 23.47 -10.61
C PHE A 13 5.95 24.30 -11.26
N LEU A 14 5.66 25.54 -11.67
CA LEU A 14 6.63 26.42 -12.30
C LEU A 14 7.74 26.91 -11.35
N ARG A 15 7.49 26.85 -10.03
CA ARG A 15 8.47 27.22 -8.99
C ARG A 15 9.36 26.06 -8.55
N LEU A 16 9.07 24.83 -8.96
CA LEU A 16 9.89 23.68 -8.58
C LEU A 16 11.29 23.79 -9.16
N THR A 17 12.29 23.54 -8.33
CA THR A 17 13.63 23.26 -8.83
C THR A 17 13.68 21.85 -9.41
N PRO A 18 14.67 21.53 -10.28
CA PRO A 18 14.86 20.17 -10.76
C PRO A 18 15.00 19.13 -9.64
N TYR A 19 15.57 19.53 -8.50
CA TYR A 19 15.72 18.65 -7.34
C TYR A 19 14.38 18.38 -6.64
N ASP A 20 13.57 19.41 -6.41
CA ASP A 20 12.24 19.25 -5.80
C ASP A 20 11.35 18.35 -6.65
N PHE A 21 11.42 18.53 -7.98
CA PHE A 21 10.69 17.70 -8.92
C PHE A 21 11.13 16.23 -8.85
N HIS A 22 12.43 15.96 -8.74
CA HIS A 22 12.94 14.60 -8.60
C HIS A 22 12.44 13.92 -7.32
N LEU A 23 12.50 14.61 -6.18
CA LEU A 23 11.99 14.07 -4.91
C LEU A 23 10.49 13.75 -4.96
N LEU A 24 9.71 14.62 -5.60
CA LEU A 24 8.27 14.41 -5.77
C LEU A 24 7.97 13.20 -6.64
N LEU A 25 8.73 13.01 -7.73
CA LEU A 25 8.62 11.83 -8.58
C LEU A 25 9.00 10.54 -7.86
N ASP A 26 10.09 10.54 -7.11
CA ASP A 26 10.54 9.37 -6.35
C ASP A 26 9.46 8.94 -5.35
N ARG A 27 8.92 9.90 -4.59
CA ARG A 27 7.81 9.64 -3.67
C ARG A 27 6.56 9.12 -4.39
N HIS A 28 6.26 9.63 -5.58
CA HIS A 28 5.14 9.14 -6.38
C HIS A 28 5.34 7.66 -6.78
N TYR A 29 6.54 7.30 -7.22
CA TYR A 29 6.85 5.91 -7.58
C TYR A 29 6.88 4.97 -6.37
N GLU A 30 7.35 5.42 -5.21
CA GLU A 30 7.24 4.66 -3.96
C GLU A 30 5.79 4.39 -3.60
N LYS A 31 4.94 5.42 -3.63
CA LYS A 31 3.50 5.26 -3.37
C LYS A 31 2.84 4.28 -4.35
N LEU A 32 3.16 4.35 -5.65
CA LEU A 32 2.61 3.41 -6.63
C LEU A 32 2.99 1.95 -6.31
N LYS A 33 4.22 1.72 -5.83
CA LYS A 33 4.65 0.38 -5.39
C LYS A 33 3.88 -0.07 -4.16
N GLU A 34 3.68 0.81 -3.19
CA GLU A 34 2.89 0.53 -1.98
C GLU A 34 1.44 0.20 -2.32
N ASP A 35 0.77 1.03 -3.14
CA ASP A 35 -0.61 0.82 -3.57
C ASP A 35 -0.77 -0.53 -4.32
N ALA A 36 0.19 -0.88 -5.19
CA ALA A 36 0.20 -2.17 -5.89
C ALA A 36 0.36 -3.36 -4.92
N GLN A 37 1.19 -3.22 -3.88
CA GLN A 37 1.35 -4.25 -2.85
C GLN A 37 0.09 -4.40 -2.01
N ILE A 38 -0.54 -3.29 -1.60
CA ILE A 38 -1.82 -3.30 -0.88
C ILE A 38 -2.87 -4.02 -1.71
N MET A 39 -3.01 -3.66 -3.00
CA MET A 39 -3.98 -4.28 -3.89
C MET A 39 -3.76 -5.79 -4.04
N ARG A 40 -2.50 -6.22 -4.18
CA ARG A 40 -2.15 -7.65 -4.22
C ARG A 40 -2.59 -8.37 -2.95
N ASN A 41 -2.32 -7.80 -1.79
CA ASN A 41 -2.66 -8.41 -0.50
C ASN A 41 -4.18 -8.47 -0.30
N VAL A 42 -4.91 -7.40 -0.64
CA VAL A 42 -6.38 -7.35 -0.62
C VAL A 42 -6.96 -8.48 -1.47
N MET A 43 -6.49 -8.64 -2.71
CA MET A 43 -7.00 -9.66 -3.63
C MET A 43 -6.71 -11.06 -3.12
N PHE A 44 -5.51 -11.29 -2.57
CA PHE A 44 -5.15 -12.58 -1.97
C PHE A 44 -6.03 -12.91 -0.76
N ASN A 45 -6.19 -11.96 0.17
CA ASN A 45 -6.98 -12.13 1.38
C ASN A 45 -8.47 -12.36 1.05
N ALA A 46 -9.00 -11.65 0.06
CA ALA A 46 -10.35 -11.87 -0.44
C ALA A 46 -10.53 -13.30 -0.99
N GLY A 47 -9.57 -13.78 -1.80
CA GLY A 47 -9.57 -15.15 -2.29
C GLY A 47 -9.54 -16.20 -1.17
N GLN A 48 -8.73 -15.98 -0.13
CA GLN A 48 -8.66 -16.87 1.02
C GLN A 48 -9.96 -16.89 1.83
N ASN A 49 -10.58 -15.72 2.05
CA ASN A 49 -11.87 -15.64 2.76
C ASN A 49 -13.00 -16.33 1.99
N LEU A 50 -12.98 -16.33 0.64
CA LEU A 50 -13.96 -17.05 -0.16
C LEU A 50 -13.89 -18.58 0.04
N MET A 51 -12.69 -19.12 0.24
CA MET A 51 -12.46 -20.55 0.41
C MET A 51 -12.57 -21.02 1.87
N ARG A 52 -12.88 -20.11 2.80
CA ARG A 52 -12.92 -20.41 4.23
C ARG A 52 -14.22 -21.06 4.68
N LYS A 53 -14.14 -21.83 5.77
CA LYS A 53 -15.28 -22.51 6.37
C LYS A 53 -16.18 -21.52 7.12
N ARG A 54 -17.49 -21.76 7.12
CA ARG A 54 -18.44 -20.99 7.94
C ARG A 54 -18.04 -21.03 9.42
N GLY A 55 -17.92 -19.85 10.04
CA GLY A 55 -17.58 -19.69 11.46
C GLY A 55 -16.11 -19.40 11.76
N SER A 56 -15.21 -19.40 10.76
CA SER A 56 -13.83 -18.91 10.94
C SER A 56 -13.77 -17.38 10.93
N SER A 57 -12.85 -16.80 11.70
CA SER A 57 -12.54 -15.36 11.66
C SER A 57 -12.04 -14.93 10.28
N GLU A 58 -12.49 -13.77 9.80
CA GLU A 58 -12.09 -13.22 8.49
C GLU A 58 -10.64 -12.69 8.53
N ILE A 59 -9.89 -12.88 7.43
CA ILE A 59 -8.60 -12.18 7.24
C ILE A 59 -8.95 -10.74 6.82
N PRO A 60 -8.38 -9.70 7.46
CA PRO A 60 -8.57 -8.32 7.05
C PRO A 60 -8.13 -8.09 5.61
N LEU A 61 -8.97 -7.42 4.81
CA LEU A 61 -8.62 -7.11 3.42
C LEU A 61 -7.58 -6.00 3.34
N PHE A 62 -7.70 -4.99 4.21
CA PHE A 62 -6.78 -3.87 4.28
C PHE A 62 -5.95 -3.97 5.56
N PRO A 63 -4.68 -3.54 5.53
CA PRO A 63 -3.87 -3.47 6.74
C PRO A 63 -4.52 -2.53 7.75
N ASP A 64 -4.71 -2.99 8.98
CA ASP A 64 -5.20 -2.14 10.07
C ASP A 64 -4.01 -1.35 10.64
N GLU A 65 -3.75 -0.18 10.06
CA GLU A 65 -2.60 0.67 10.41
C GLU A 65 -2.60 1.12 11.88
N ARG A 66 -3.71 0.92 12.61
CA ARG A 66 -3.86 1.39 13.99
C ARG A 66 -3.28 0.44 15.04
N LYS A 67 -2.95 -0.83 14.71
CA LYS A 67 -2.66 -1.84 15.74
C LYS A 67 -1.79 -3.03 15.29
N MET A 68 -0.64 -2.82 14.66
CA MET A 68 0.30 -3.93 14.47
C MET A 68 1.69 -3.57 14.96
N THR A 69 2.15 -4.27 16.01
CA THR A 69 3.56 -4.28 16.39
C THR A 69 4.37 -5.08 15.35
N ILE A 70 5.69 -4.83 15.32
CA ILE A 70 6.59 -5.46 14.35
C ILE A 70 6.61 -6.99 14.53
N GLU A 71 6.47 -7.48 15.77
CA GLU A 71 6.37 -8.92 16.03
C GLU A 71 5.13 -9.57 15.39
N GLU A 72 3.96 -8.92 15.45
CA GLU A 72 2.71 -9.45 14.88
C GLU A 72 2.80 -9.61 13.35
N LYS A 73 3.51 -8.69 12.67
CA LYS A 73 3.78 -8.77 11.21
C LYS A 73 4.62 -9.99 10.83
N ILE A 74 5.55 -10.39 11.69
CA ILE A 74 6.48 -11.49 11.42
C ILE A 74 5.80 -12.84 11.66
N GLU A 75 4.96 -12.93 12.68
CA GLU A 75 4.22 -14.14 13.03
C GLU A 75 3.17 -14.49 11.96
N GLU A 76 2.40 -13.49 11.48
CA GLU A 76 1.42 -13.68 10.40
C GLU A 76 2.06 -14.21 9.10
N ARG A 77 3.27 -13.74 8.77
CA ARG A 77 4.02 -14.21 7.61
C ARG A 77 4.53 -15.64 7.75
N LYS A 78 4.86 -16.09 8.96
CA LYS A 78 5.27 -17.48 9.19
C LYS A 78 4.09 -18.43 9.07
N GLU A 79 2.91 -18.06 9.56
CA GLU A 79 1.71 -18.92 9.42
C GLU A 79 1.22 -19.05 7.98
N LEU A 80 1.42 -18.03 7.14
CA LEU A 80 0.97 -18.05 5.74
C LEU A 80 1.92 -18.76 4.77
N PHE A 81 3.19 -18.94 5.13
CA PHE A 81 4.23 -19.46 4.22
C PHE A 81 5.16 -20.52 4.84
N GLY A 82 4.91 -20.92 6.09
CA GLY A 82 5.61 -21.98 6.81
C GLY A 82 4.94 -23.34 6.67
#